data_AF-A0A2V9I890-F1
#
_entry.id   AF-A0A2V9I890-F1
#
_cell.length_a   1.000
_cell.length_b   1.000
_cell.length_c   1.000
_cell.angle_alpha   90.00
_cell.angle_beta   90.00
_cell.angle_gamma   90.00
#
_symmetry.space_group_name_H-M   'P 1'
#
loop_
_entity.id
_entity.type
_entity.pdbx_description
1 polymer ?
#
loop_
_entity_poly.entity_id
_entity_poly.type
_entity_poly.pdbx_seq_one_letter_code
_entity_poly.pdbx_strand_id
1 'polypeptide(L)'
;MAYEDHRIGKGQIASRAAALDIAMTSYYHQDVRTTLTLDDDVAAKLRAESRRSGRSFKQVVNDFLRLGLHVRSQVASAPPFKVKARPLGSKGFNYDNIWELIEQIEGPYHR
;
A
#
# COMPACT_ATOMS: atom_id res chain seq x y z
N MET A 1 22.67 32.51 46.82
CA MET A 1 22.36 31.08 46.72
C MET A 1 22.22 30.77 45.24
N ALA A 2 23.32 30.33 44.66
CA ALA A 2 23.47 29.98 43.25
C ALA A 2 22.90 28.58 43.01
N TYR A 3 22.35 28.33 41.82
CA TYR A 3 22.54 27.08 41.09
C TYR A 3 22.40 27.37 39.60
N GLU A 4 23.54 27.64 38.96
CA GLU A 4 23.76 27.28 37.57
C GLU A 4 23.79 25.74 37.49
N ASP A 5 23.16 25.15 36.48
CA ASP A 5 23.56 23.83 36.00
C ASP A 5 23.56 23.76 34.49
N HIS A 6 24.55 23.01 34.02
CA HIS A 6 25.20 23.06 32.74
C HIS A 6 24.42 22.44 31.58
N ARG A 7 24.68 23.03 30.42
CA ARG A 7 24.53 22.49 29.06
C ARG A 7 24.83 20.98 28.97
N ILE A 8 24.12 20.25 28.11
CA ILE A 8 24.61 19.54 26.89
C ILE A 8 23.41 18.88 26.19
N GLY A 9 23.31 19.00 24.86
CA GLY A 9 22.44 18.12 24.07
C GLY A 9 22.12 18.61 22.65
N LYS A 10 23.13 18.67 21.78
CA LYS A 10 22.96 18.92 20.34
C LYS A 10 22.05 17.87 19.70
N GLY A 11 21.16 18.31 18.81
CA GLY A 11 20.37 17.40 17.98
C GLY A 11 19.19 18.06 17.26
N GLN A 12 19.38 19.26 16.70
CA GLN A 12 18.33 19.87 15.88
C GLN A 12 18.36 19.24 14.48
N ILE A 13 17.78 18.03 14.37
CA ILE A 13 17.37 17.49 13.07
C ILE A 13 16.22 18.35 12.56
N ALA A 14 16.55 19.24 11.63
CA ALA A 14 15.57 20.01 10.89
C ALA A 14 14.70 19.07 10.06
N SER A 15 13.56 18.66 10.60
CA SER A 15 12.40 18.27 9.80
C SER A 15 11.16 18.89 10.41
N ARG A 16 10.85 20.11 9.98
CA ARG A 16 9.51 20.69 10.14
C ARG A 16 8.95 20.96 8.75
N ALA A 17 8.62 19.88 8.05
CA ALA A 17 7.60 19.96 7.02
C ALA A 17 6.23 19.81 7.72
N ALA A 18 5.76 20.90 8.32
CA ALA A 18 4.45 20.93 8.96
C ALA A 18 3.70 22.17 8.48
N ALA A 19 2.85 21.96 7.48
CA ALA A 19 1.67 22.78 7.24
C ALA A 19 0.62 21.93 6.52
N LEU A 20 -0.23 21.28 7.31
CA LEU A 20 -1.50 20.72 6.85
C LEU A 20 -2.58 21.39 7.71
N ASP A 21 -3.41 22.25 7.11
CA ASP A 21 -4.63 22.74 7.74
C ASP A 21 -5.71 21.66 7.61
N ILE A 22 -5.93 20.92 8.71
CA ILE A 22 -6.88 19.82 8.82
C ILE A 22 -8.08 20.30 9.63
N ALA A 23 -8.96 21.08 9.00
CA ALA A 23 -10.30 21.30 9.51
C ALA A 23 -11.20 21.80 8.38
N MET A 24 -11.88 20.91 7.66
CA MET A 24 -13.04 21.31 6.88
C MET A 24 -14.13 20.24 6.96
N THR A 25 -14.84 20.29 8.07
CA THR A 25 -16.16 19.69 8.26
C THR A 25 -17.15 20.32 7.28
N SER A 26 -18.00 19.50 6.68
CA SER A 26 -19.25 19.85 5.98
C SER A 26 -19.19 20.24 4.48
N TYR A 27 -19.49 19.25 3.65
CA TYR A 27 -20.55 19.30 2.61
C TYR A 27 -20.71 20.60 1.81
N TYR A 28 -19.76 20.96 0.95
CA TYR A 28 -20.00 21.88 -0.17
C TYR A 28 -19.08 21.53 -1.34
N HIS A 29 -19.55 21.75 -2.56
CA HIS A 29 -18.75 21.86 -3.78
C HIS A 29 -17.51 22.76 -3.49
N GLN A 30 -16.31 22.23 -3.23
CA GLN A 30 -15.20 23.08 -2.82
C GLN A 30 -13.88 22.77 -3.54
N ASP A 31 -13.59 23.64 -4.50
CA ASP A 31 -12.22 23.97 -4.89
C ASP A 31 -11.53 24.72 -3.74
N VAL A 32 -10.95 23.97 -2.82
CA VAL A 32 -9.99 24.50 -1.85
C VAL A 32 -8.61 24.60 -2.50
N ARG A 33 -7.96 25.77 -2.40
CA ARG A 33 -6.56 25.93 -2.81
C ARG A 33 -5.67 25.31 -1.74
N THR A 34 -5.07 24.17 -2.07
CA THR A 34 -4.11 23.47 -1.20
C THR A 34 -2.73 23.52 -1.82
N THR A 35 -1.72 23.86 -1.02
CA THR A 35 -0.32 23.77 -1.42
C THR A 35 0.29 22.57 -0.71
N LEU A 36 0.76 21.58 -1.47
CA LEU A 36 1.40 20.37 -0.96
C LEU A 36 2.80 20.26 -1.56
N THR A 37 3.81 20.21 -0.70
CA THR A 37 5.18 19.87 -1.12
C THR A 37 5.27 18.36 -1.35
N LEU A 38 5.76 17.95 -2.51
CA LEU A 38 5.93 16.56 -2.90
C LEU A 38 7.39 16.31 -3.29
N ASP A 39 7.89 15.12 -2.99
CA ASP A 39 9.16 14.65 -3.54
C ASP A 39 9.07 14.57 -5.08
N ASP A 40 10.20 14.81 -5.75
CA ASP A 40 10.25 14.93 -7.21
C ASP A 40 9.73 13.66 -7.92
N ASP A 41 10.04 12.47 -7.38
CA ASP A 41 9.61 11.21 -7.95
C ASP A 41 8.09 10.98 -7.79
N VAL A 42 7.52 11.38 -6.65
CA VAL A 42 6.08 11.33 -6.38
C VAL A 42 5.33 12.28 -7.31
N ALA A 43 5.83 13.51 -7.44
CA ALA A 43 5.26 14.50 -8.33
C ALA A 43 5.30 14.06 -9.80
N ALA A 44 6.41 13.43 -10.24
CA ALA A 44 6.55 12.88 -11.59
C ALA A 44 5.53 11.76 -11.87
N LYS A 45 5.37 10.81 -10.94
CA LYS A 45 4.41 9.69 -11.06
C LYS A 45 2.97 10.19 -11.16
N LEU A 46 2.58 11.13 -10.29
CA LEU A 46 1.22 11.69 -10.30
C LEU A 46 0.92 12.48 -11.58
N ARG A 47 1.91 13.22 -12.11
CA ARG A 47 1.77 13.92 -13.41
C ARG A 47 1.63 12.94 -14.57
N ALA A 48 2.42 11.88 -14.59
CA ALA A 48 2.31 10.83 -15.60
C ALA A 48 0.92 10.18 -15.56
N GLU A 49 0.39 9.89 -14.37
CA GLU A 49 -0.93 9.30 -14.20
C GLU A 49 -2.06 10.25 -14.61
N SER A 50 -1.94 11.54 -14.30
CA SER A 50 -2.89 12.56 -14.78
C SER A 50 -2.93 12.63 -16.31
N ARG A 51 -1.77 12.59 -16.97
CA ARG A 51 -1.68 12.54 -18.44
C ARG A 51 -2.28 11.26 -19.01
N ARG A 52 -1.96 10.11 -18.41
CA ARG A 52 -2.44 8.78 -18.85
C ARG A 52 -3.96 8.64 -18.73
N SER A 53 -4.53 9.11 -17.63
CA SER A 53 -5.96 8.95 -17.33
C SER A 53 -6.85 10.10 -17.83
N GLY A 54 -6.25 11.22 -18.28
CA GLY A 54 -6.98 12.42 -18.69
C GLY A 54 -7.68 13.16 -17.53
N ARG A 55 -7.47 12.72 -16.28
CA ARG A 55 -8.06 13.33 -15.08
C ARG A 55 -7.23 14.52 -14.62
N SER A 56 -7.87 15.47 -13.95
CA SER A 56 -7.17 16.61 -13.36
C SER A 56 -6.15 16.15 -12.32
N PHE A 57 -5.04 16.89 -12.19
CA PHE A 57 -4.00 16.59 -11.19
C PHE A 57 -4.58 16.51 -9.76
N LYS A 58 -5.53 17.38 -9.42
CA LYS A 58 -6.26 17.38 -8.13
C LYS A 58 -7.03 16.06 -7.89
N GLN A 59 -7.74 15.57 -8.90
CA GLN A 59 -8.47 14.30 -8.78
C GLN A 59 -7.50 13.14 -8.53
N VAL A 60 -6.44 13.06 -9.34
CA VAL A 60 -5.42 12.01 -9.20
C VAL A 60 -4.76 12.05 -7.82
N VAL A 61 -4.32 13.22 -7.35
CA VAL A 61 -3.72 13.38 -6.01
C VAL A 61 -4.67 12.87 -4.93
N ASN A 62 -5.92 13.33 -4.91
CA ASN A 62 -6.87 12.96 -3.87
C ASN A 62 -7.25 11.48 -3.91
N ASP A 63 -7.40 10.90 -5.10
CA ASP A 63 -7.72 9.47 -5.24
C ASP A 63 -6.58 8.60 -4.71
N PHE A 64 -5.33 8.93 -5.03
CA PHE A 64 -4.17 8.20 -4.53
C PHE A 64 -3.97 8.36 -3.02
N LEU A 65 -4.23 9.56 -2.46
CA LEU A 65 -4.22 9.76 -1.02
C LEU A 65 -5.29 8.90 -0.31
N ARG A 66 -6.52 8.88 -0.84
CA ARG A 66 -7.60 8.02 -0.30
C ARG A 66 -7.22 6.54 -0.36
N LEU A 67 -6.71 6.08 -1.50
CA LEU A 67 -6.27 4.71 -1.67
C LEU A 67 -5.15 4.35 -0.68
N GLY A 68 -4.14 5.21 -0.56
CA GLY A 68 -3.02 5.00 0.36
C GLY A 68 -3.46 4.93 1.83
N LEU A 69 -4.41 5.78 2.23
CA LEU A 69 -4.97 5.76 3.59
C LEU A 69 -5.85 4.53 3.83
N HIS A 70 -6.61 4.08 2.83
CA HIS A 70 -7.46 2.89 2.93
C HIS A 70 -6.64 1.60 3.04
N VAL A 71 -5.58 1.45 2.22
CA VAL A 71 -4.69 0.28 2.26
C VAL A 71 -4.08 0.09 3.64
N ARG A 72 -3.64 1.17 4.30
CA ARG A 72 -3.08 1.07 5.67
C ARG A 72 -4.11 0.58 6.69
N SER A 73 -5.37 0.99 6.55
CA SER A 73 -6.46 0.51 7.42
C SER A 73 -6.75 -0.97 7.20
N GLN A 74 -6.71 -1.46 5.96
CA GLN A 74 -6.99 -2.86 5.65
C GLN A 74 -5.83 -3.79 6.02
N VAL A 75 -4.58 -3.40 5.76
CA VAL A 75 -3.40 -4.20 6.12
C VAL A 75 -3.28 -4.39 7.63
N ALA A 76 -3.66 -3.39 8.43
CA ALA A 76 -3.68 -3.51 9.89
C ALA A 76 -4.73 -4.54 10.38
N SER A 77 -5.77 -4.82 9.61
CA SER A 77 -6.89 -5.67 10.02
C SER A 77 -6.91 -7.04 9.35
N ALA A 78 -6.08 -7.29 8.33
CA ALA A 78 -6.08 -8.58 7.64
C ALA A 78 -5.37 -9.64 8.48
N PRO A 79 -6.02 -10.78 8.80
CA PRO A 79 -5.30 -11.88 9.44
C PRO A 79 -4.19 -12.38 8.50
N PRO A 80 -3.04 -12.84 9.04
CA PRO A 80 -1.98 -13.40 8.21
C PRO A 80 -2.50 -14.48 7.27
N PHE A 81 -2.01 -14.49 6.03
CA PHE A 81 -2.32 -15.57 5.11
C PHE A 81 -1.85 -16.90 5.70
N LYS A 82 -2.79 -17.82 5.92
CA LYS A 82 -2.52 -19.16 6.45
C LYS A 82 -2.82 -20.20 5.39
N VAL A 83 -1.79 -20.92 4.94
CA VAL A 83 -1.96 -22.11 4.10
C VAL A 83 -2.52 -23.23 4.96
N LYS A 84 -3.75 -23.68 4.67
CA LYS A 84 -4.31 -24.90 5.23
C LYS A 84 -3.88 -26.07 4.37
N ALA A 85 -2.73 -26.66 4.69
CA ALA A 85 -2.28 -27.89 4.03
C ALA A 85 -3.37 -28.97 4.20
N ARG A 86 -3.76 -29.59 3.09
CA ARG A 86 -4.62 -30.77 3.10
C ARG A 86 -3.72 -31.98 2.90
N PRO A 87 -3.88 -33.05 3.69
CA PRO A 87 -3.16 -34.28 3.42
C PRO A 87 -3.65 -34.81 2.08
N LEU A 88 -2.82 -34.70 1.04
CA LEU A 88 -3.04 -35.32 -0.27
C LEU A 88 -2.69 -36.82 -0.24
N GLY A 89 -2.94 -37.46 0.92
CA GLY A 89 -2.36 -38.75 1.33
C GLY A 89 -2.48 -39.88 0.31
N SER A 90 -1.63 -40.89 0.57
CA SER A 90 -1.28 -42.12 -0.15
C SER A 90 -2.38 -42.84 -0.96
N LYS A 91 -2.91 -42.20 -2.00
CA LYS A 91 -3.68 -42.91 -3.04
C LYS A 91 -2.78 -43.69 -4.01
N GLY A 92 -1.49 -43.88 -3.67
CA GLY A 92 -0.51 -44.52 -4.54
C GLY A 92 -0.15 -43.68 -5.76
N PHE A 93 -0.51 -42.39 -5.77
CA PHE A 93 -0.21 -41.47 -6.85
C PHE A 93 1.13 -40.79 -6.60
N ASN A 94 2.01 -40.87 -7.60
CA ASN A 94 3.21 -40.06 -7.66
C ASN A 94 2.84 -38.68 -8.25
N TYR A 95 2.89 -37.64 -7.42
CA TYR A 95 2.56 -36.28 -7.85
C TYR A 95 3.74 -35.57 -8.53
N ASP A 96 4.94 -36.16 -8.53
CA ASP A 96 6.12 -35.60 -9.19
C ASP A 96 6.18 -35.97 -10.68
N ASN A 97 5.37 -36.93 -11.13
CA ASN A 97 5.24 -37.32 -12.54
C ASN A 97 3.81 -37.11 -13.05
N ILE A 98 3.57 -35.93 -13.63
CA ILE A 98 2.24 -35.50 -14.08
C ILE A 98 1.65 -36.45 -15.13
N TRP A 99 2.47 -37.00 -16.04
CA TRP A 99 1.98 -37.85 -17.12
C TRP A 99 1.42 -39.18 -16.60
N GLU A 100 2.16 -39.86 -15.73
CA GLU A 100 1.75 -41.11 -15.10
C GLU A 100 0.53 -40.90 -14.20
N LEU A 101 0.47 -39.76 -13.52
CA LEU A 101 -0.68 -39.37 -12.70
C LEU A 101 -1.97 -39.24 -13.53
N ILE A 102 -1.90 -38.59 -14.70
CA ILE A 102 -3.04 -38.43 -15.60
C ILE A 102 -3.50 -39.81 -16.10
N GLU A 103 -2.58 -40.66 -16.54
CA GLU A 103 -2.90 -42.01 -17.01
C GLU A 103 -3.57 -42.86 -15.93
N GLN A 104 -3.10 -42.78 -14.68
CA GLN A 104 -3.65 -43.55 -13.56
C GLN A 104 -5.03 -43.04 -13.10
N ILE A 105 -5.37 -41.76 -13.36
CA ILE A 105 -6.66 -41.16 -12.99
C ILE A 105 -7.70 -41.27 -14.12
N GLU A 106 -7.29 -41.08 -15.38
CA GLU A 106 -8.19 -41.03 -16.55
C GLU A 106 -8.26 -42.34 -17.35
N GLY A 107 -7.27 -43.23 -17.18
CA GLY A 107 -7.14 -44.50 -17.90
C GLY A 107 -6.45 -44.38 -19.27
N PRO A 108 -6.14 -45.50 -19.95
CA PRO A 108 -5.29 -45.57 -21.15
C PRO A 108 -5.90 -44.93 -22.42
N TYR A 109 -7.07 -44.30 -22.31
CA TYR A 109 -7.77 -43.63 -23.41
C TYR A 109 -7.78 -42.11 -23.28
N HIS A 110 -7.00 -41.52 -22.37
CA HIS A 110 -6.81 -40.07 -22.36
C HIS A 110 -6.11 -39.66 -23.67
N ARG A 111 -6.80 -38.88 -24.51
CA ARG A 111 -6.29 -38.24 -25.72
C ARG A 111 -6.88 -36.85 -25.82
#